data_AF-A0A0Q0ZQN9-F1
#
_entry.id   AF-A0A0Q0ZQN9-F1
#
_cell.length_a   1.000
_cell.length_b   1.000
_cell.length_c   1.000
_cell.angle_alpha   90.00
_cell.angle_beta   90.00
_cell.angle_gamma   90.00
#
_symmetry.space_group_name_H-M   'P 1'
#
loop_
_entity.id
_entity.type
_entity.pdbx_description
1 polymer ?
#
loop_
_entity_poly.entity_id
_entity_poly.type
_entity_poly.pdbx_seq_one_letter_code
_entity_poly.pdbx_strand_id
1 'polypeptide(L)'
;MARSKKNKEKEHQKLFYLFYTQERWNNWIQALSESSFDEMPDSEEMPAGLRQLQNFTDDINSAVLKIPKLKDNGVFTAEEALERLNEVEEIIMGPAPEGDISEIIEGIQLRFLALFLSIKKYLKGEYSGDIKTLIAEGRKSADSDVERALDIAGTIGALVLDGGSCCGKYLRGDLEEPGIFDDWLIEIDDMATVLKTLKKFDEEPGETN
;
A
#
# COMPACT_ATOMS: atom_id res chain seq x y z
N MET A 1 3.57 -16.84 35.10
CA MET A 1 4.17 -15.68 34.39
C MET A 1 5.10 -16.08 33.25
N ALA A 2 6.04 -17.02 33.41
CA ALA A 2 6.96 -17.42 32.32
C ALA A 2 6.28 -18.06 31.07
N ARG A 3 5.16 -18.78 31.25
CA ARG A 3 4.37 -19.37 30.15
C ARG A 3 3.70 -18.34 29.24
N SER A 4 3.28 -17.20 29.80
CA SER A 4 2.63 -16.11 29.06
C SER A 4 3.63 -15.29 28.24
N LYS A 5 4.83 -15.01 28.78
CA LYS A 5 5.91 -14.37 28.02
C LYS A 5 6.38 -15.22 26.83
N LYS A 6 6.55 -16.53 27.04
CA LYS A 6 7.02 -17.45 26.00
C LYS A 6 5.99 -17.70 24.89
N ASN A 7 4.69 -17.55 25.19
CA ASN A 7 3.63 -17.57 24.19
C ASN A 7 3.60 -16.28 23.38
N LYS A 8 3.65 -15.11 24.03
CA LYS A 8 3.76 -13.81 23.34
C LYS A 8 4.98 -13.75 22.40
N GLU A 9 6.11 -14.29 22.83
CA GLU A 9 7.36 -14.32 22.03
C GLU A 9 7.25 -15.25 20.81
N LYS A 10 6.53 -16.38 20.93
CA LYS A 10 6.22 -17.28 19.80
C LYS A 10 5.14 -16.73 18.87
N GLU A 11 4.15 -16.02 19.41
CA GLU A 11 3.11 -15.31 18.63
C GLU A 11 3.73 -14.18 17.81
N HIS A 12 4.64 -13.41 18.41
CA HIS A 12 5.42 -12.37 17.73
C HIS A 12 6.30 -12.94 16.61
N GLN A 13 6.92 -14.11 16.81
CA GLN A 13 7.71 -14.79 15.78
C GLN A 13 6.88 -15.31 14.61
N LYS A 14 5.61 -15.71 14.81
CA LYS A 14 4.73 -16.14 13.72
C LYS A 14 4.26 -14.96 12.87
N LEU A 15 3.95 -13.83 13.50
CA LEU A 15 3.56 -12.61 12.79
C LEU A 15 4.74 -12.00 12.00
N PHE A 16 5.99 -12.31 12.35
CA PHE A 16 7.18 -11.78 11.65
C PHE A 16 7.16 -12.10 10.14
N TYR A 17 6.64 -13.27 9.73
CA TYR A 17 6.54 -13.64 8.31
C TYR A 17 5.44 -12.89 7.55
N LEU A 18 4.57 -12.14 8.24
CA LEU A 18 3.52 -11.34 7.61
C LEU A 18 4.02 -9.98 7.18
N PHE A 19 4.93 -9.41 7.96
CA PHE A 19 5.37 -8.04 7.76
C PHE A 19 6.44 -7.97 6.68
N TYR A 20 6.44 -6.85 5.98
CA TYR A 20 7.42 -6.58 4.96
C TYR A 20 8.79 -6.42 5.60
N THR A 21 9.82 -7.08 5.06
CA THR A 21 11.17 -7.09 5.62
C THR A 21 12.17 -6.47 4.66
N GLN A 22 13.31 -6.01 5.18
CA GLN A 22 14.40 -5.50 4.35
C GLN A 22 14.92 -6.55 3.36
N GLU A 23 14.99 -7.82 3.77
CA GLU A 23 15.38 -8.91 2.89
C GLU A 23 14.40 -9.07 1.72
N ARG A 24 13.09 -9.04 1.99
CA ARG A 24 12.05 -9.12 0.96
C ARG A 24 12.13 -7.93 0.00
N TRP A 25 12.32 -6.72 0.51
CA TRP A 25 12.55 -5.52 -0.31
C TRP A 25 13.76 -5.71 -1.23
N ASN A 26 14.91 -6.07 -0.67
CA ASN A 26 16.15 -6.24 -1.44
C ASN A 26 16.00 -7.31 -2.54
N ASN A 27 15.30 -8.41 -2.26
CA ASN A 27 15.04 -9.45 -3.24
C ASN A 27 14.19 -8.93 -4.42
N TRP A 28 13.18 -8.10 -4.13
CA TRP A 28 12.38 -7.47 -5.19
C TRP A 28 13.18 -6.46 -6.00
N ILE A 29 13.96 -5.61 -5.35
CA ILE A 29 14.82 -4.63 -6.02
C ILE A 29 15.81 -5.34 -6.95
N GLN A 30 16.44 -6.43 -6.48
CA GLN A 30 17.32 -7.23 -7.31
C GLN A 30 16.57 -7.80 -8.52
N ALA A 31 15.42 -8.44 -8.32
CA ALA A 31 14.65 -9.03 -9.41
C ALA A 31 14.19 -7.99 -10.45
N LEU A 32 13.84 -6.78 -10.02
CA LEU A 32 13.51 -5.67 -10.90
C LEU A 32 14.72 -5.17 -11.68
N SER A 33 15.88 -5.05 -11.03
CA SER A 33 17.13 -4.61 -11.69
C SER A 33 17.61 -5.58 -12.78
N GLU A 34 17.26 -6.86 -12.67
CA GLU A 34 17.59 -7.90 -13.65
C GLU A 34 16.53 -8.05 -14.75
N SER A 35 15.41 -7.32 -14.66
CA SER A 35 14.28 -7.44 -15.60
C SER A 35 14.37 -6.45 -16.75
N SER A 36 13.98 -6.88 -17.96
CA SER A 36 13.84 -5.98 -19.12
C SER A 36 12.46 -5.32 -19.15
N PHE A 37 12.45 -4.00 -19.31
CA PHE A 37 11.26 -3.19 -19.49
C PHE A 37 10.97 -2.89 -20.97
N ASP A 38 11.82 -3.36 -21.87
CA ASP A 38 11.68 -3.11 -23.30
C ASP A 38 10.49 -3.87 -23.88
N GLU A 39 9.75 -3.20 -24.76
CA GLU A 39 8.75 -3.86 -25.58
C GLU A 39 9.43 -4.82 -26.55
N MET A 40 8.97 -6.08 -26.57
CA MET A 40 9.43 -7.03 -27.58
C MET A 40 8.67 -6.76 -28.88
N PRO A 41 9.38 -6.49 -30.00
CA PRO A 41 8.73 -6.37 -31.30
C PRO A 41 7.92 -7.63 -31.59
N ASP A 42 6.69 -7.45 -32.08
CA ASP A 42 5.75 -8.52 -32.46
C ASP A 42 5.20 -9.38 -31.31
N SER A 43 5.32 -8.94 -30.06
CA SER A 43 4.68 -9.56 -28.90
C SER A 43 3.47 -8.77 -28.41
N GLU A 44 2.35 -9.45 -28.17
CA GLU A 44 1.20 -8.88 -27.43
C GLU A 44 1.38 -9.00 -25.90
N GLU A 45 2.45 -9.66 -25.44
CA GLU A 45 2.72 -9.82 -24.01
C GLU A 45 3.34 -8.55 -23.41
N MET A 46 2.84 -8.17 -22.24
CA MET A 46 3.43 -7.12 -21.41
C MET A 46 4.92 -7.44 -21.11
N PRO A 47 5.84 -6.46 -21.19
CA PRO A 47 7.23 -6.62 -20.82
C PRO A 47 7.43 -7.31 -19.46
N ALA A 48 8.48 -8.13 -19.35
CA ALA A 48 8.75 -8.90 -18.14
C ALA A 48 8.93 -8.00 -16.92
N GLY A 49 9.63 -6.87 -17.07
CA GLY A 49 9.82 -5.85 -16.04
C GLY A 49 8.52 -5.24 -15.55
N LEU A 50 7.57 -4.94 -16.44
CA LEU A 50 6.26 -4.40 -16.04
C LEU A 50 5.42 -5.43 -15.27
N ARG A 51 5.44 -6.71 -15.68
CA ARG A 51 4.80 -7.78 -14.90
C ARG A 51 5.45 -7.95 -13.53
N GLN A 52 6.77 -7.89 -13.47
CA GLN A 52 7.53 -7.96 -12.22
C GLN A 52 7.22 -6.77 -11.30
N LEU A 53 7.05 -5.58 -11.87
CA LEU A 53 6.65 -4.36 -11.17
C LEU A 53 5.26 -4.46 -10.57
N GLN A 54 4.31 -5.01 -11.33
CA GLN A 54 2.97 -5.28 -10.84
C GLN A 54 3.00 -6.28 -9.68
N ASN A 55 3.73 -7.39 -9.81
CA ASN A 55 3.86 -8.37 -8.73
C ASN A 55 4.49 -7.75 -7.46
N PHE A 56 5.50 -6.90 -7.64
CA PHE A 56 6.17 -6.18 -6.55
C PHE A 56 5.21 -5.25 -5.79
N THR A 57 4.43 -4.46 -6.51
CA THR A 57 3.48 -3.51 -5.92
C THR A 57 2.30 -4.22 -5.26
N ASP A 58 1.79 -5.31 -5.85
CA ASP A 58 0.78 -6.20 -5.25
C ASP A 58 1.29 -6.84 -3.95
N ASP A 59 2.55 -7.26 -3.92
CA ASP A 59 3.20 -7.86 -2.76
C ASP A 59 3.30 -6.90 -1.58
N ILE A 60 3.68 -5.65 -1.84
CA ILE A 60 3.71 -4.56 -0.86
C ILE A 60 2.30 -4.29 -0.34
N ASN A 61 1.34 -4.05 -1.24
CA ASN A 61 -0.05 -3.78 -0.85
C ASN A 61 -0.60 -4.90 0.04
N SER A 62 -0.40 -6.16 -0.36
CA SER A 62 -0.81 -7.34 0.41
C SER A 62 -0.19 -7.39 1.80
N ALA A 63 1.10 -7.08 1.94
CA ALA A 63 1.77 -7.09 3.24
C ALA A 63 1.31 -5.93 4.14
N VAL A 64 1.25 -4.72 3.57
CA VAL A 64 0.93 -3.48 4.32
C VAL A 64 -0.53 -3.47 4.77
N LEU A 65 -1.48 -3.90 3.92
CA LEU A 65 -2.91 -3.90 4.26
C LEU A 65 -3.32 -4.95 5.30
N LYS A 66 -2.45 -5.94 5.58
CA LYS A 66 -2.67 -6.85 6.72
C LYS A 66 -2.56 -6.14 8.08
N ILE A 67 -1.79 -5.05 8.17
CA ILE A 67 -1.59 -4.30 9.42
C ILE A 67 -2.91 -3.72 9.97
N PRO A 68 -3.67 -2.88 9.22
CA PRO A 68 -4.97 -2.40 9.70
C PRO A 68 -5.96 -3.54 9.89
N LYS A 69 -5.87 -4.63 9.10
CA LYS A 69 -6.73 -5.81 9.26
C LYS A 69 -6.50 -6.55 10.57
N LEU A 70 -5.25 -6.69 11.02
CA LEU A 70 -4.89 -7.26 12.32
C LEU A 70 -5.45 -6.39 13.46
N LYS A 71 -5.43 -5.06 13.32
CA LYS A 71 -6.12 -4.16 14.26
C LYS A 71 -7.63 -4.40 14.27
N ASP A 72 -8.26 -4.53 13.10
CA ASP A 72 -9.72 -4.70 13.01
C ASP A 72 -10.19 -6.06 13.55
N ASN A 73 -9.33 -7.08 13.47
CA ASN A 73 -9.55 -8.39 14.07
C ASN A 73 -9.22 -8.40 15.59
N GLY A 74 -8.78 -7.27 16.17
CA GLY A 74 -8.45 -7.15 17.59
C GLY A 74 -7.10 -7.75 18.01
N VAL A 75 -6.26 -8.12 17.04
CA VAL A 75 -4.91 -8.65 17.27
C VAL A 75 -3.95 -7.55 17.69
N PHE A 76 -4.06 -6.39 17.06
CA PHE A 76 -3.30 -5.19 17.41
C PHE A 76 -4.21 -4.11 17.97
N THR A 77 -3.67 -3.36 18.93
CA THR A 77 -4.15 -2.01 19.21
C THR A 77 -3.84 -1.07 18.04
N ALA A 78 -4.50 0.08 17.99
CA ALA A 78 -4.19 1.10 16.98
C ALA A 78 -2.74 1.58 17.07
N GLU A 79 -2.20 1.68 18.29
CA GLU A 79 -0.81 2.07 18.55
C GLU A 79 0.18 1.02 18.02
N GLU A 80 -0.01 -0.26 18.34
CA GLU A 80 0.83 -1.35 17.82
C GLU A 80 0.76 -1.42 16.29
N ALA A 81 -0.41 -1.24 15.69
CA ALA A 81 -0.56 -1.21 14.24
C ALA A 81 0.17 -0.02 13.60
N LEU A 82 0.14 1.16 14.23
CA LEU A 82 0.88 2.33 13.78
C LEU A 82 2.40 2.13 13.89
N GLU A 83 2.89 1.54 14.98
CA GLU A 83 4.31 1.19 15.13
C GLU A 83 4.77 0.26 14.02
N ARG A 84 4.00 -0.81 13.74
CA ARG A 84 4.28 -1.74 12.65
C ARG A 84 4.24 -1.10 11.27
N LEU A 85 3.28 -0.20 11.05
CA LEU A 85 3.19 0.52 9.80
C LEU A 85 4.44 1.38 9.57
N ASN A 86 4.92 2.08 10.60
CA ASN A 86 6.10 2.94 10.50
C ASN A 86 7.37 2.12 10.23
N GLU A 87 7.53 0.95 10.84
CA GLU A 87 8.67 0.04 10.57
C GLU A 87 8.69 -0.39 9.09
N VAL A 88 7.53 -0.75 8.54
CA VAL A 88 7.41 -1.16 7.14
C VAL A 88 7.56 0.02 6.18
N GLU A 89 7.04 1.20 6.54
CA GLU A 89 7.21 2.43 5.79
C GLU A 89 8.67 2.86 5.71
N GLU A 90 9.45 2.74 6.78
CA GLU A 90 10.89 3.05 6.78
C GLU A 90 11.66 2.20 5.76
N ILE A 91 11.28 0.93 5.61
CA ILE A 91 11.88 0.03 4.61
C ILE A 91 11.51 0.47 3.19
N ILE A 92 10.22 0.68 2.92
CA ILE A 92 9.70 0.93 1.57
C ILE A 92 10.01 2.36 1.10
N MET A 93 9.94 3.34 1.99
CA MET A 93 10.20 4.76 1.73
C MET A 93 11.65 5.16 2.00
N GLY A 94 12.53 4.19 2.26
CA GLY A 94 13.97 4.41 2.34
C GLY A 94 14.54 4.90 1.00
N PRO A 95 15.86 5.21 0.95
CA PRO A 95 16.49 5.66 -0.28
C PRO A 95 16.23 4.71 -1.45
N ALA A 96 15.82 5.27 -2.59
CA ALA A 96 15.67 4.51 -3.83
C ALA A 96 17.03 3.86 -4.20
N PRO A 97 17.03 2.66 -4.80
CA PRO A 97 18.25 2.04 -5.27
C PRO A 97 18.92 2.89 -6.36
N GLU A 98 20.24 2.79 -6.45
CA GLU A 98 21.00 3.38 -7.54
C GLU A 98 20.83 2.57 -8.84
N GLY A 99 21.02 3.24 -9.98
CA GLY A 99 21.01 2.59 -11.30
C GLY A 99 19.69 2.75 -12.07
N ASP A 100 19.50 1.89 -13.07
CA ASP A 100 18.48 2.07 -14.11
C ASP A 100 17.03 1.98 -13.62
N ILE A 101 16.80 1.39 -12.44
CA ILE A 101 15.46 1.28 -11.83
C ILE A 101 15.14 2.40 -10.85
N SER A 102 16.06 3.35 -10.61
CA SER A 102 15.90 4.37 -9.56
C SER A 102 14.63 5.21 -9.76
N GLU A 103 14.45 5.77 -10.96
CA GLU A 103 13.26 6.58 -11.30
C GLU A 103 11.95 5.78 -11.21
N ILE A 104 11.99 4.49 -11.55
CA ILE A 104 10.84 3.59 -11.44
C ILE A 104 10.45 3.40 -9.97
N ILE A 105 11.43 3.16 -9.10
CA ILE A 105 11.18 2.98 -7.66
C ILE A 105 10.71 4.29 -7.03
N GLU A 106 11.30 5.43 -7.39
CA GLU A 106 10.86 6.75 -6.90
C GLU A 106 9.39 7.03 -7.29
N GLY A 107 8.99 6.70 -8.52
CA GLY A 107 7.60 6.81 -8.96
C GLY A 107 6.64 5.95 -8.12
N ILE A 108 7.05 4.73 -7.76
CA ILE A 108 6.26 3.83 -6.89
C ILE A 108 6.19 4.38 -5.47
N GLN A 109 7.30 4.85 -4.91
CA GLN A 109 7.33 5.47 -3.59
C GLN A 109 6.40 6.69 -3.52
N LEU A 110 6.39 7.52 -4.58
CA LEU A 110 5.48 8.65 -4.70
C LEU A 110 4.00 8.21 -4.66
N ARG A 111 3.66 7.11 -5.32
CA ARG A 111 2.34 6.49 -5.24
C ARG A 111 2.01 5.99 -3.82
N PHE A 112 2.94 5.30 -3.17
CA PHE A 112 2.74 4.72 -1.84
C PHE A 112 2.62 5.73 -0.71
N LEU A 113 2.92 7.02 -0.93
CA LEU A 113 2.52 8.07 0.01
C LEU A 113 1.03 8.02 0.34
N ALA A 114 0.18 7.75 -0.67
CA ALA A 114 -1.26 7.61 -0.47
C ALA A 114 -1.61 6.35 0.34
N LEU A 115 -0.94 5.22 0.09
CA LEU A 115 -1.12 3.97 0.84
C LEU A 115 -0.85 4.19 2.35
N PHE A 116 0.33 4.69 2.70
CA PHE A 116 0.73 4.88 4.09
C PHE A 116 -0.13 5.93 4.79
N LEU A 117 -0.39 7.07 4.15
CA LEU A 117 -1.21 8.12 4.74
C LEU A 117 -2.66 7.66 4.96
N SER A 118 -3.21 6.86 4.05
CA SER A 118 -4.54 6.28 4.19
C SER A 118 -4.65 5.39 5.43
N ILE A 119 -3.67 4.50 5.64
CA ILE A 119 -3.68 3.59 6.79
C ILE A 119 -3.46 4.38 8.09
N LYS A 120 -2.55 5.37 8.10
CA LYS A 120 -2.34 6.24 9.27
C LYS A 120 -3.63 6.96 9.67
N LYS A 121 -4.32 7.58 8.71
CA LYS A 121 -5.60 8.25 8.95
C LYS A 121 -6.67 7.27 9.43
N TYR A 122 -6.76 6.09 8.82
CA TYR A 122 -7.69 5.04 9.24
C TYR A 122 -7.46 4.60 10.69
N LEU A 123 -6.20 4.28 11.05
CA LEU A 123 -5.83 3.85 12.41
C LEU A 123 -6.08 4.93 13.47
N LYS A 124 -5.94 6.21 13.11
CA LYS A 124 -6.22 7.35 13.99
C LYS A 124 -7.70 7.76 14.04
N GLY A 125 -8.54 7.22 13.15
CA GLY A 125 -9.92 7.69 13.00
C GLY A 125 -10.05 9.09 12.39
N GLU A 126 -9.02 9.55 11.67
CA GLU A 126 -8.91 10.90 11.10
C GLU A 126 -9.40 10.93 9.65
N TYR A 127 -10.65 10.52 9.42
CA TYR A 127 -11.25 10.50 8.10
C TYR A 127 -12.76 10.77 8.17
N SER A 128 -13.26 11.60 7.25
CA SER A 128 -14.68 11.87 7.10
C SER A 128 -14.94 12.55 5.75
N GLY A 129 -16.22 12.63 5.37
CA GLY A 129 -16.65 13.31 4.16
C GLY A 129 -17.10 12.35 3.06
N ASP A 130 -17.49 12.94 1.94
CA ASP A 130 -17.98 12.22 0.76
C ASP A 130 -16.86 12.05 -0.27
N ILE A 131 -16.59 10.80 -0.67
CA ILE A 131 -15.50 10.46 -1.60
C ILE A 131 -15.59 11.24 -2.92
N LYS A 132 -16.80 11.45 -3.46
CA LYS A 132 -16.96 12.18 -4.72
C LYS A 132 -16.52 13.64 -4.57
N THR A 133 -16.91 14.26 -3.46
CA THR A 133 -16.55 15.64 -3.13
C THR A 133 -15.04 15.76 -2.92
N LEU A 134 -14.45 14.85 -2.14
CA LEU A 134 -13.01 14.79 -1.89
C LEU A 134 -12.21 14.66 -3.19
N ILE A 135 -12.62 13.79 -4.12
CA ILE A 135 -11.93 13.64 -5.42
C ILE A 135 -11.94 14.96 -6.20
N ALA A 136 -13.06 15.67 -6.23
CA ALA A 136 -13.16 16.94 -6.93
C ALA A 136 -12.27 18.02 -6.27
N GLU A 137 -12.12 18.01 -4.95
CA GLU A 137 -11.25 18.92 -4.21
C GLU A 137 -9.77 18.58 -4.36
N GLY A 138 -9.42 17.29 -4.33
CA GLY A 138 -8.06 16.82 -4.49
C GLY A 138 -7.49 17.15 -5.87
N ARG A 139 -8.26 16.88 -6.93
CA ARG A 139 -7.90 17.28 -8.31
C ARG A 139 -7.69 18.79 -8.45
N LYS A 140 -8.51 19.62 -7.81
CA LYS A 140 -8.35 21.08 -7.81
C LYS A 140 -7.11 21.55 -7.05
N SER A 141 -6.67 20.77 -6.06
CA SER A 141 -5.54 21.13 -5.20
C SER A 141 -4.21 20.63 -5.77
N ALA A 142 -4.22 19.58 -6.60
CA ALA A 142 -3.03 18.86 -7.07
C ALA A 142 -1.95 19.78 -7.66
N ASP A 143 -2.32 20.79 -8.43
CA ASP A 143 -1.35 21.69 -9.09
C ASP A 143 -0.82 22.80 -8.18
N SER A 144 -1.59 23.20 -7.17
CA SER A 144 -1.29 24.38 -6.34
C SER A 144 -0.83 24.04 -4.92
N ASP A 145 -1.20 22.86 -4.43
CA ASP A 145 -1.02 22.42 -3.05
C ASP A 145 -1.02 20.88 -3.01
N VAL A 146 0.14 20.31 -3.36
CA VAL A 146 0.36 18.86 -3.44
C VAL A 146 0.18 18.20 -2.07
N GLU A 147 0.59 18.86 -0.99
CA GLU A 147 0.41 18.33 0.37
C GLU A 147 -1.06 18.21 0.74
N ARG A 148 -1.88 19.22 0.41
CA ARG A 148 -3.34 19.14 0.58
C ARG A 148 -3.95 18.06 -0.31
N ALA A 149 -3.51 17.94 -1.55
CA ALA A 149 -3.99 16.89 -2.45
C ALA A 149 -3.67 15.50 -1.89
N LEU A 150 -2.48 15.31 -1.33
CA LEU A 150 -2.07 14.06 -0.67
C LEU A 150 -2.92 13.79 0.58
N ASP A 151 -3.17 14.81 1.41
CA ASP A 151 -4.03 14.67 2.61
C ASP A 151 -5.47 14.24 2.24
N ILE A 152 -6.00 14.80 1.15
CA ILE A 152 -7.29 14.41 0.58
C ILE A 152 -7.25 12.96 0.07
N ALA A 153 -6.20 12.56 -0.67
CA ALA A 153 -6.03 11.19 -1.13
C ALA A 153 -5.98 10.20 0.04
N GLY A 154 -5.19 10.49 1.08
CA GLY A 154 -5.14 9.71 2.31
C GLY A 154 -6.51 9.60 3.00
N THR A 155 -7.30 10.68 2.99
CA THR A 155 -8.66 10.66 3.55
C THR A 155 -9.59 9.76 2.75
N ILE A 156 -9.48 9.77 1.41
CA ILE A 156 -10.23 8.86 0.53
C ILE A 156 -9.85 7.41 0.78
N GLY A 157 -8.55 7.08 0.84
CA GLY A 157 -8.12 5.71 1.09
C GLY A 157 -8.49 5.21 2.49
N ALA A 158 -8.51 6.08 3.51
CA ALA A 158 -9.04 5.74 4.83
C ALA A 158 -10.55 5.42 4.81
N LEU A 159 -11.35 6.17 4.03
CA LEU A 159 -12.76 5.85 3.81
C LEU A 159 -12.94 4.52 3.07
N VAL A 160 -12.03 4.16 2.16
CA VAL A 160 -12.03 2.84 1.48
C VAL A 160 -11.69 1.70 2.44
N LEU A 161 -10.72 1.90 3.33
CA LEU A 161 -10.40 0.96 4.40
C LEU A 161 -11.62 0.70 5.31
N ASP A 162 -12.41 1.74 5.59
CA ASP A 162 -13.68 1.66 6.34
C ASP A 162 -14.86 1.08 5.52
N GLY A 163 -14.60 0.52 4.34
CA GLY A 163 -15.60 -0.14 3.51
C GLY A 163 -16.30 0.76 2.49
N GLY A 164 -15.83 1.99 2.31
CA GLY A 164 -16.26 2.89 1.24
C GLY A 164 -15.93 2.35 -0.16
N SER A 165 -16.67 2.83 -1.17
CA SER A 165 -16.45 2.43 -2.57
C SER A 165 -15.70 3.50 -3.36
N CYS A 166 -14.46 3.20 -3.71
CA CYS A 166 -13.57 3.95 -4.62
C CYS A 166 -12.67 2.93 -5.34
N CYS A 167 -11.95 3.25 -6.42
CA CYS A 167 -11.91 4.49 -7.22
C CYS A 167 -12.17 4.25 -8.72
N GLY A 168 -12.34 3.01 -9.16
CA GLY A 168 -12.43 2.65 -10.57
C GLY A 168 -13.52 3.34 -11.39
N LYS A 169 -14.56 3.95 -10.79
CA LYS A 169 -15.54 4.78 -11.52
C LYS A 169 -15.07 6.21 -11.82
N TYR A 170 -14.09 6.71 -11.07
CA TYR A 170 -13.52 8.05 -11.19
C TYR A 170 -12.20 8.08 -11.97
N LEU A 171 -11.55 6.91 -12.05
CA LEU A 171 -10.42 6.62 -12.92
C LEU A 171 -10.88 6.33 -14.37
N ARG A 172 -12.17 6.07 -14.57
CA ARG A 172 -12.77 5.87 -15.90
C ARG A 172 -13.03 7.21 -16.58
N GLY A 173 -12.04 7.68 -17.31
CA GLY A 173 -12.13 8.78 -18.27
C GLY A 173 -10.85 8.84 -19.09
N ASP A 174 -10.93 9.31 -20.33
CA ASP A 174 -9.77 9.72 -21.13
C ASP A 174 -9.14 10.95 -20.45
N LEU A 175 -8.47 10.73 -19.31
CA LEU A 175 -7.48 11.67 -18.82
C LEU A 175 -6.35 11.60 -19.85
N GLU A 176 -6.31 12.58 -20.76
CA GLU A 176 -5.25 12.68 -21.77
C GLU A 176 -3.87 12.65 -21.12
N GLU A 177 -3.76 13.21 -19.90
CA GLU A 177 -2.58 13.13 -19.03
C GLU A 177 -3.04 12.95 -17.57
N PRO A 178 -2.94 11.74 -16.97
CA PRO A 178 -3.22 11.56 -15.55
C PRO A 178 -2.20 12.33 -14.71
N GLY A 179 -2.68 13.05 -13.69
CA GLY A 179 -1.82 13.77 -12.75
C GLY A 179 -1.47 12.92 -11.53
N ILE A 180 -0.56 13.42 -10.68
CA ILE A 180 -0.13 12.76 -9.44
C ILE A 180 -1.30 12.35 -8.51
N PHE A 181 -2.36 13.17 -8.47
CA PHE A 181 -3.54 12.85 -7.68
C PHE A 181 -4.30 11.64 -8.24
N ASP A 182 -4.33 11.48 -9.57
CA ASP A 182 -4.93 10.31 -10.20
C ASP A 182 -4.08 9.05 -9.96
N ASP A 183 -2.74 9.16 -9.92
CA ASP A 183 -1.86 8.05 -9.52
C ASP A 183 -2.13 7.58 -8.09
N TRP A 184 -2.40 8.51 -7.16
CA TRP A 184 -2.84 8.17 -5.82
C TRP A 184 -4.23 7.52 -5.77
N LEU A 185 -5.16 7.93 -6.65
CA LEU A 185 -6.45 7.26 -6.77
C LEU A 185 -6.33 5.85 -7.35
N ILE A 186 -5.38 5.62 -8.26
CA ILE A 186 -5.04 4.27 -8.76
C ILE A 186 -4.55 3.42 -7.59
N GLU A 187 -3.62 3.93 -6.78
CA GLU A 187 -3.14 3.21 -5.59
C GLU A 187 -4.29 2.84 -4.64
N ILE A 188 -5.23 3.76 -4.40
CA ILE A 188 -6.38 3.49 -3.55
C ILE A 188 -7.33 2.43 -4.17
N ASP A 189 -7.44 2.35 -5.49
CA ASP A 189 -8.21 1.29 -6.17
C ASP A 189 -7.50 -0.07 -6.06
N ASP A 190 -6.17 -0.10 -6.17
CA ASP A 190 -5.34 -1.28 -5.95
C ASP A 190 -5.50 -1.79 -4.52
N MET A 191 -5.45 -0.88 -3.53
CA MET A 191 -5.77 -1.18 -2.14
C MET A 191 -7.16 -1.82 -1.99
N ALA A 192 -8.19 -1.23 -2.60
CA ALA A 192 -9.55 -1.76 -2.56
C ALA A 192 -9.65 -3.17 -3.17
N THR A 193 -8.84 -3.47 -4.17
CA THR A 193 -8.75 -4.78 -4.81
C THR A 193 -8.10 -5.80 -3.88
N VAL A 194 -6.97 -5.45 -3.27
CA VAL A 194 -6.29 -6.31 -2.30
C VAL A 194 -7.13 -6.55 -1.04
N LEU A 195 -7.83 -5.53 -0.52
CA LEU A 195 -8.73 -5.69 0.63
C LEU A 195 -9.82 -6.75 0.39
N LYS A 196 -10.27 -6.95 -0.85
CA LYS A 196 -11.24 -8.02 -1.18
C LYS A 196 -10.64 -9.40 -0.96
N THR A 197 -9.35 -9.60 -1.22
CA THR A 197 -8.65 -10.87 -0.98
C THR A 197 -8.43 -11.12 0.52
N LEU A 198 -8.30 -10.03 1.30
CA LEU A 198 -8.14 -10.07 2.76
C LEU A 198 -9.46 -10.17 3.55
N LYS A 199 -10.63 -10.27 2.91
CA LYS A 199 -11.93 -10.36 3.62
C LYS A 199 -12.01 -11.53 4.61
N LYS A 200 -11.38 -12.65 4.25
CA LYS A 200 -11.27 -13.86 5.09
C LYS A 200 -9.91 -13.98 5.77
N PHE A 201 -9.10 -12.93 5.74
CA PHE A 201 -7.86 -12.90 6.48
C PHE A 201 -8.20 -12.85 7.97
N ASP A 202 -7.98 -13.98 8.60
CA ASP A 202 -8.19 -14.21 10.01
C ASP A 202 -6.94 -14.90 10.55
N GLU A 203 -5.92 -14.08 10.81
CA GLU A 203 -4.79 -14.55 11.59
C GLU A 203 -5.05 -14.23 13.05
N GLU A 204 -5.67 -15.19 13.73
CA GLU A 204 -5.73 -15.19 15.17
C GLU A 204 -4.32 -15.49 15.74
N PRO A 205 -3.89 -14.80 16.82
CA PRO A 205 -2.71 -15.20 17.57
C PRO A 205 -3.01 -16.52 18.28
N GLY A 206 -2.77 -17.65 17.61
CA GLY A 206 -2.77 -18.94 18.31
C GLY A 206 -3.32 -20.18 17.60
N GLU A 207 -3.90 -20.12 16.40
CA GLU A 207 -4.39 -21.35 15.77
C GLU A 207 -3.44 -21.88 14.69
N THR A 208 -2.69 -22.92 15.07
CA THR A 208 -2.12 -23.88 14.14
C THR A 208 -3.23 -24.75 13.57
N ASN A 209 -3.30 -24.91 12.26
CA ASN A 209 -3.60 -26.23 11.71
C ASN A 209 -2.50 -27.22 12.10
#